data_AF-A0A662G7A6-F1
#
_entry.id   AF-A0A662G7A6-F1
#
_cell.length_a   1.000
_cell.length_b   1.000
_cell.length_c   1.000
_cell.angle_alpha   90.00
_cell.angle_beta   90.00
_cell.angle_gamma   90.00
#
_symmetry.space_group_name_H-M   'P 1'
#
loop_
_entity.id
_entity.type
_entity.pdbx_description
1 polymer ?
#
loop_
_entity_poly.entity_id
_entity_poly.type
_entity_poly.pdbx_seq_one_letter_code
_entity_poly.pdbx_strand_id
1 'polypeptide(L)'
;MRIIIRRRLTPEEMLERIGLAEMSGDSERLSDLIEAYMAYEEEGEYSYVVEEEIPLTLARRLLSAKIVELLEFLRDREGLCVSEIARTLNRSPSNVYNDLKLLADYNVVALERRGRRTIPRLLVEELRIAV
;
A
#
# COMPACT_ATOMS: atom_id res chain seq x y z
N MET A 1 0.88 -21.94 10.68
CA MET A 1 0.82 -21.32 9.33
C MET A 1 -0.05 -20.08 9.34
N ARG A 2 0.59 -18.92 9.48
CA ARG A 2 0.03 -17.58 9.41
C ARG A 2 0.58 -16.90 8.16
N ILE A 3 -0.17 -16.02 7.54
CA ILE A 3 0.33 -15.23 6.40
C ILE A 3 0.48 -13.80 6.87
N ILE A 4 1.71 -13.29 6.78
CA ILE A 4 2.07 -11.97 7.25
C ILE A 4 2.31 -11.08 6.04
N ILE A 5 1.67 -9.92 6.03
CA ILE A 5 2.00 -8.81 5.13
C ILE A 5 2.76 -7.76 5.91
N ARG A 6 3.89 -7.32 5.37
CA ARG A 6 4.64 -6.17 5.82
C ARG A 6 4.38 -5.03 4.85
N ARG A 7 3.84 -3.92 5.33
CA ARG A 7 3.46 -2.79 4.47
C ARG A 7 3.57 -1.46 5.20
N ARG A 8 3.63 -0.39 4.43
CA ARG A 8 3.54 0.98 4.91
C ARG A 8 2.08 1.34 5.21
N LEU A 9 1.88 2.20 6.21
CA LEU A 9 0.57 2.77 6.53
C LEU A 9 0.20 3.88 5.57
N THR A 10 -1.09 4.05 5.31
CA THR A 10 -1.59 5.27 4.65
C THR A 10 -1.64 6.43 5.65
N PRO A 11 -1.71 7.69 5.19
CA PRO A 11 -1.85 8.86 6.06
C PRO A 11 -3.10 8.78 6.93
N GLU A 12 -4.21 8.26 6.38
CA GLU A 12 -5.45 8.08 7.12
C GLU A 12 -5.28 7.07 8.28
N GLU A 13 -4.56 5.97 8.04
CA GLU A 13 -4.25 5.00 9.09
C GLU A 13 -3.28 5.55 10.14
N MET A 14 -2.31 6.39 9.73
CA MET A 14 -1.43 7.06 10.68
C MET A 14 -2.22 7.98 11.61
N LEU A 15 -3.11 8.82 11.05
CA LEU A 15 -3.97 9.72 11.84
C LEU A 15 -4.87 8.97 12.83
N GLU A 16 -5.48 7.86 12.40
CA GLU A 16 -6.28 7.02 13.30
C GLU A 16 -5.41 6.48 14.46
N ARG A 17 -4.22 5.98 14.15
CA ARG A 17 -3.31 5.41 15.15
C ARG A 17 -2.70 6.46 16.07
N ILE A 18 -2.49 7.69 15.60
CA ILE A 18 -2.09 8.84 16.43
C ILE A 18 -3.14 9.07 17.51
N GLY A 19 -4.42 9.19 17.14
CA GLY A 19 -5.50 9.39 18.12
C GLY A 19 -5.58 8.26 19.15
N LEU A 20 -5.39 7.01 18.73
CA LEU A 20 -5.34 5.86 19.65
C LEU A 20 -4.12 5.90 20.59
N ALA A 21 -2.95 6.29 20.08
CA ALA A 21 -1.73 6.42 20.87
C ALA A 21 -1.86 7.54 21.92
N GLU A 22 -2.45 8.68 21.54
CA GLU A 22 -2.78 9.78 22.46
C GLU A 22 -3.72 9.31 23.59
N MET A 23 -4.79 8.58 23.25
CA MET A 23 -5.75 8.08 24.24
C MET A 23 -5.17 7.04 25.19
N SER A 24 -4.21 6.23 24.72
CA SER A 24 -3.59 5.17 25.52
C SER A 24 -2.36 5.64 26.31
N GLY A 25 -1.82 6.83 26.01
CA GLY A 25 -0.61 7.37 26.64
C GLY A 25 0.69 6.75 26.13
N ASP A 26 0.65 6.04 25.00
CA ASP A 26 1.83 5.43 24.37
C ASP A 26 2.67 6.51 23.66
N SER A 27 3.50 7.20 24.45
CA SER A 27 4.24 8.39 24.02
C SER A 27 5.31 8.09 22.98
N GLU A 28 5.93 6.91 23.04
CA GLU A 28 6.95 6.48 22.07
C GLU A 28 6.31 6.27 20.70
N ARG A 29 5.28 5.43 20.64
CA ARG A 29 4.54 5.17 19.40
C ARG A 29 3.89 6.42 18.82
N LEU A 30 3.39 7.30 19.67
CA LEU A 30 2.84 8.59 19.24
C LEU A 30 3.88 9.44 18.50
N SER A 31 5.10 9.53 19.05
CA SER A 31 6.19 10.28 18.44
C SER A 31 6.54 9.72 17.06
N ASP A 32 6.73 8.41 16.95
CA ASP A 32 7.09 7.75 15.69
C ASP A 32 6.01 7.94 14.60
N LEU A 33 4.74 7.87 14.99
CA LEU A 33 3.62 8.07 14.07
C LEU A 33 3.50 9.53 13.61
N ILE A 34 3.72 10.50 14.50
CA ILE A 34 3.71 11.93 14.15
C ILE A 34 4.87 12.23 13.19
N GLU A 35 6.08 11.73 13.47
CA GLU A 35 7.23 11.92 12.60
C GLU A 35 6.97 11.37 11.19
N ALA A 36 6.43 10.16 11.10
CA ALA A 36 6.09 9.57 9.82
C ALA A 36 4.98 10.31 9.07
N TYR A 37 3.95 10.81 9.79
CA TYR A 37 2.89 11.62 9.18
C TYR A 37 3.43 12.95 8.65
N MET A 38 4.33 13.60 9.37
CA MET A 38 4.99 14.83 8.92
C MET A 38 5.85 14.60 7.68
N ALA A 39 6.62 13.49 7.62
CA ALA A 39 7.37 13.11 6.43
C ALA A 39 6.46 12.90 5.20
N TYR A 40 5.26 12.33 5.40
CA TYR A 40 4.26 12.24 4.34
C TYR A 40 3.77 13.63 3.89
N GLU A 41 3.44 14.52 4.82
CA GLU A 41 2.93 15.86 4.45
C GLU A 41 3.99 16.72 3.74
N GLU A 42 5.26 16.59 4.12
CA GLU A 42 6.36 17.37 3.55
C GLU A 42 6.84 16.80 2.20
N GLU A 43 7.03 15.49 2.10
CA GLU A 43 7.69 14.84 0.96
C GLU A 43 6.82 13.81 0.22
N GLY A 44 5.65 13.47 0.75
CA GLY A 44 4.80 12.39 0.24
C GLY A 44 5.36 11.00 0.53
N GLU A 45 6.22 10.86 1.54
CA GLU A 45 6.88 9.61 1.89
C GLU A 45 6.01 8.73 2.80
N TYR A 46 5.85 7.46 2.42
CA TYR A 46 5.19 6.45 3.24
C TYR A 46 6.25 5.69 4.04
N SER A 47 6.61 6.16 5.24
CA SER A 47 7.76 5.63 5.99
C SER A 47 7.40 4.67 7.14
N TYR A 48 6.20 4.78 7.72
CA TYR A 48 5.81 3.93 8.85
C TYR A 48 5.35 2.54 8.40
N VAL A 49 6.03 1.48 8.85
CA VAL A 49 5.79 0.09 8.46
C VAL A 49 5.10 -0.71 9.57
N VAL A 50 4.16 -1.56 9.18
CA VAL A 50 3.47 -2.51 10.06
C VAL A 50 3.54 -3.92 9.51
N GLU A 51 3.42 -4.90 10.41
CA GLU A 51 3.21 -6.30 10.06
C GLU A 51 1.84 -6.76 10.54
N GLU A 52 1.06 -7.32 9.63
CA GLU A 52 -0.33 -7.72 9.88
C GLU A 52 -0.57 -9.12 9.36
N GLU A 53 -1.43 -9.87 10.05
CA GLU A 53 -1.86 -11.18 9.58
C GLU A 53 -3.02 -11.02 8.60
N ILE A 54 -2.93 -11.69 7.45
CA ILE A 54 -4.00 -11.68 6.46
C ILE A 54 -4.60 -13.08 6.24
N PRO A 55 -5.88 -13.16 5.84
CA PRO A 55 -6.50 -14.43 5.48
C PRO A 55 -5.82 -15.10 4.28
N LEU A 56 -5.76 -16.43 4.29
CA LEU A 56 -5.26 -17.24 3.15
C LEU A 56 -6.00 -16.93 1.84
N THR A 57 -7.30 -16.62 1.91
CA THR A 57 -8.10 -16.23 0.74
C THR A 57 -7.60 -14.95 0.09
N LEU A 58 -7.22 -13.94 0.90
CA LEU A 58 -6.62 -12.71 0.40
C LEU A 58 -5.23 -12.97 -0.18
N ALA A 59 -4.38 -13.71 0.54
CA ALA A 59 -3.04 -14.02 0.08
C ALA A 59 -3.03 -14.74 -1.29
N ARG A 60 -3.93 -15.70 -1.50
CA ARG A 60 -4.07 -16.40 -2.80
C ARG A 60 -4.43 -15.44 -3.94
N ARG A 61 -5.21 -14.40 -3.66
CA ARG A 61 -5.59 -13.38 -4.64
C ARG A 61 -4.40 -12.47 -4.97
N LEU A 62 -3.68 -12.02 -3.94
CA LEU A 62 -2.48 -11.19 -4.07
C LEU A 62 -1.34 -11.92 -4.79
N LEU A 63 -1.24 -13.24 -4.61
CA LEU A 63 -0.23 -14.10 -5.25
C LEU A 63 -0.65 -14.65 -6.62
N SER A 64 -1.76 -14.16 -7.20
CA SER A 64 -2.10 -14.54 -8.58
C SER A 64 -1.07 -13.97 -9.56
N ALA A 65 -0.73 -14.71 -10.62
CA ALA A 65 0.30 -14.31 -11.58
C ALA A 65 0.07 -12.89 -12.14
N LYS A 66 -1.19 -12.52 -12.37
CA LYS A 66 -1.55 -11.19 -12.87
C LYS A 66 -1.29 -10.06 -11.87
N ILE A 67 -1.47 -10.31 -10.59
CA ILE A 67 -1.23 -9.33 -9.53
C ILE A 67 0.26 -9.25 -9.24
N VAL A 68 0.97 -10.38 -9.19
CA VAL A 68 2.43 -10.41 -9.00
C VAL A 68 3.13 -9.63 -10.12
N GLU A 69 2.76 -9.84 -11.39
CA GLU A 69 3.29 -9.05 -12.51
C GLU A 69 3.08 -7.54 -12.33
N LEU A 70 1.91 -7.13 -11.82
CA LEU A 70 1.60 -5.73 -11.56
C LEU A 70 2.41 -5.18 -10.37
N LEU A 71 2.57 -5.95 -9.29
CA LEU A 71 3.35 -5.54 -8.11
C LEU A 71 4.84 -5.41 -8.46
N GLU A 72 5.40 -6.36 -9.23
CA GLU A 72 6.77 -6.27 -9.73
C GLU A 72 6.95 -5.04 -10.62
N PHE A 73 5.99 -4.78 -11.51
CA PHE A 73 6.01 -3.58 -12.34
C PHE A 73 6.03 -2.30 -11.50
N LEU A 74 5.17 -2.20 -10.47
CA LEU A 74 5.08 -1.03 -9.60
C LEU A 74 6.33 -0.84 -8.74
N ARG A 75 6.95 -1.93 -8.29
CA ARG A 75 8.22 -1.90 -7.55
C ARG A 75 9.35 -1.34 -8.40
N ASP A 76 9.40 -1.73 -9.67
CA ASP A 76 10.49 -1.35 -10.57
C ASP A 76 10.25 0.02 -11.24
N ARG A 77 8.99 0.50 -11.27
CA ARG A 77 8.58 1.74 -11.95
C ARG A 77 7.50 2.49 -11.18
N GLU A 78 7.90 3.58 -10.55
CA GLU A 78 6.98 4.48 -9.85
C GLU A 78 6.48 5.64 -10.73
N GLY A 79 5.43 6.33 -10.26
CA GLY A 79 4.97 7.59 -10.85
C GLY A 79 4.14 7.49 -12.14
N LEU A 80 3.93 6.27 -12.66
CA LEU A 80 3.12 6.03 -13.86
C LEU A 80 1.62 6.01 -13.52
N CYS A 81 0.79 6.59 -14.38
CA CYS A 81 -0.66 6.49 -14.20
C CYS A 81 -1.23 5.21 -14.82
N VAL A 82 -2.48 4.88 -14.46
CA VAL A 82 -3.19 3.65 -14.91
C VAL A 82 -3.08 3.40 -16.42
N SER A 83 -3.24 4.43 -17.26
CA SER A 83 -3.20 4.27 -18.72
C SER A 83 -1.79 4.02 -19.26
N GLU A 84 -0.76 4.52 -18.58
CA GLU A 84 0.64 4.25 -18.90
C GLU A 84 1.01 2.82 -18.50
N ILE A 85 0.64 2.41 -17.27
CA ILE A 85 0.82 1.03 -16.78
C ILE A 85 0.14 0.03 -17.74
N ALA A 86 -1.12 0.29 -18.10
CA ALA A 86 -1.89 -0.56 -19.00
C ALA A 86 -1.23 -0.70 -20.37
N ARG A 87 -0.71 0.41 -20.93
CA ARG A 87 0.01 0.38 -22.20
C ARG A 87 1.29 -0.45 -22.10
N THR A 88 2.07 -0.31 -21.03
CA THR A 88 3.33 -1.03 -20.87
C THR A 88 3.14 -2.53 -20.63
N LEU A 89 2.12 -2.91 -19.84
CA LEU A 89 1.79 -4.30 -19.56
C LEU A 89 0.91 -4.95 -20.66
N ASN A 90 0.60 -4.23 -21.75
CA ASN A 90 -0.31 -4.68 -22.80
C ASN A 90 -1.66 -5.19 -22.26
N ARG A 91 -2.24 -4.44 -21.31
CA ARG A 91 -3.52 -4.73 -20.64
C ARG A 91 -4.53 -3.63 -20.92
N SER A 92 -5.82 -3.90 -20.71
CA SER A 92 -6.83 -2.84 -20.76
C SER A 92 -6.72 -1.92 -19.53
N PRO A 93 -6.92 -0.59 -19.67
CA PRO A 93 -6.94 0.33 -18.53
C PRO A 93 -7.98 -0.02 -17.47
N SER A 94 -9.13 -0.56 -17.87
CA SER A 94 -10.19 -0.99 -16.94
C SER A 94 -9.75 -2.15 -16.06
N ASN A 95 -9.05 -3.15 -16.63
CA ASN A 95 -8.57 -4.30 -15.86
C ASN A 95 -7.45 -3.88 -14.92
N VAL A 96 -6.51 -3.04 -15.37
CA VAL A 96 -5.45 -2.50 -14.50
C VAL A 96 -6.04 -1.68 -13.36
N TYR A 97 -7.02 -0.82 -13.64
CA TYR A 97 -7.70 -0.06 -12.59
C TYR A 97 -8.40 -0.97 -11.58
N ASN A 98 -9.09 -2.02 -12.04
CA ASN A 98 -9.78 -2.96 -11.14
C ASN A 98 -8.78 -3.74 -10.26
N ASP A 99 -7.65 -4.15 -10.81
CA ASP A 99 -6.57 -4.79 -10.05
C ASP A 99 -5.97 -3.82 -9.04
N LEU A 100 -5.67 -2.58 -9.43
CA LEU A 100 -5.16 -1.54 -8.53
C LEU A 100 -6.15 -1.15 -7.44
N LYS A 101 -7.43 -1.05 -7.77
CA LYS A 101 -8.50 -0.75 -6.80
C LYS A 101 -8.60 -1.87 -5.76
N LEU A 102 -8.58 -3.12 -6.23
CA LEU A 102 -8.52 -4.28 -5.34
C LEU A 102 -7.31 -4.19 -4.39
N LEU A 103 -6.12 -3.89 -4.92
CA LEU A 103 -4.92 -3.77 -4.10
C LEU A 103 -5.04 -2.63 -3.08
N ALA A 104 -5.71 -1.53 -3.44
CA ALA A 104 -5.96 -0.40 -2.56
C ALA A 104 -6.97 -0.73 -1.45
N ASP A 105 -8.01 -1.51 -1.75
CA ASP A 105 -8.99 -1.98 -0.76
C ASP A 105 -8.34 -2.81 0.37
N TYR A 106 -7.10 -3.29 0.16
CA TYR A 106 -6.31 -4.06 1.14
C TYR A 106 -5.00 -3.37 1.53
N ASN A 107 -4.87 -2.06 1.30
CA ASN A 107 -3.67 -1.26 1.62
C ASN A 107 -2.36 -1.85 1.07
N VAL A 108 -2.42 -2.55 -0.06
CA VAL A 108 -1.24 -3.05 -0.78
C VAL A 108 -0.66 -1.96 -1.68
N VAL A 109 -1.52 -1.07 -2.17
CA VAL A 109 -1.14 0.16 -2.89
C VAL A 109 -2.00 1.34 -2.40
N ALA A 110 -1.45 2.55 -2.42
CA ALA A 110 -2.24 3.78 -2.30
C ALA A 110 -2.56 4.32 -3.71
N LEU A 111 -3.74 4.91 -3.91
CA LEU A 111 -4.12 5.54 -5.18
C LEU A 111 -4.14 7.06 -5.04
N GLU A 112 -3.05 7.70 -5.46
CA GLU A 112 -2.96 9.15 -5.50
C GLU A 112 -3.68 9.72 -6.74
N ARG A 113 -4.51 10.74 -6.55
CA ARG A 113 -5.07 11.51 -7.66
C ARG A 113 -4.22 12.74 -7.95
N ARG A 114 -3.66 12.82 -9.15
CA ARG A 114 -2.97 14.01 -9.67
C ARG A 114 -3.77 14.58 -10.84
N GLY A 115 -4.62 15.55 -10.55
CA GLY A 115 -5.61 16.07 -11.50
C GLY A 115 -6.57 14.96 -11.95
N ARG A 116 -6.55 14.63 -13.25
CA ARG A 116 -7.36 13.52 -13.81
C ARG A 116 -6.65 12.16 -13.81
N ARG A 117 -5.36 12.12 -13.43
CA ARG A 117 -4.56 10.88 -13.43
C ARG A 117 -4.66 10.21 -12.06
N THR A 118 -4.72 8.89 -12.08
CA THR A 118 -4.58 8.05 -10.88
C THR A 118 -3.21 7.40 -10.94
N ILE A 119 -2.39 7.65 -9.93
CA ILE A 119 -1.03 7.13 -9.79
C ILE A 119 -1.01 6.20 -8.58
N PRO A 120 -0.77 4.90 -8.77
CA PRO A 120 -0.59 3.98 -7.66
C PRO A 120 0.80 4.15 -7.02
N ARG A 121 0.85 4.07 -5.69
CA ARG A 121 2.07 3.91 -4.89
C ARG A 121 2.07 2.55 -4.22
N LEU A 122 3.18 1.83 -4.29
CA LEU A 122 3.31 0.54 -3.64
C LEU A 122 3.48 0.74 -2.12
N LEU A 123 2.64 0.07 -1.32
CA LEU A 123 2.73 0.09 0.14
C LEU A 123 3.33 -1.19 0.70
N VAL A 124 3.11 -2.33 0.04
CA VAL A 124 3.64 -3.63 0.47
C VAL A 124 5.15 -3.72 0.28
N GLU A 125 5.84 -4.22 1.29
CA GLU A 125 7.27 -4.53 1.26
C GLU A 125 7.49 -6.04 1.17
N GLU A 126 6.67 -6.82 1.87
CA GLU A 126 6.82 -8.28 1.94
C GLU A 126 5.47 -8.98 2.15
N LEU A 127 5.32 -10.16 1.55
CA LEU A 127 4.27 -11.13 1.88
C LEU A 127 4.93 -12.48 2.16
N ARG A 128 4.78 -13.01 3.38
CA ARG A 128 5.45 -14.23 3.82
C ARG A 128 4.52 -15.20 4.54
N ILE A 129 4.88 -16.48 4.47
CA ILE A 129 4.21 -17.56 5.22
C ILE A 129 5.06 -17.87 6.45
N ALA A 130 4.51 -17.65 7.65
CA ALA A 130 5.11 -18.03 8.91
C ALA A 130 4.53 -19.38 9.34
N VAL A 131 5.34 -20.44 9.37
CA VAL A 131 4.89 -21.80 9.72
C VAL A 131 4.79 -21.96 11.21
#